data_AF-A0A445D5A1-F1
#
_entry.id   AF-A0A445D5A1-F1
#
_cell.length_a   1.000
_cell.length_b   1.000
_cell.length_c   1.000
_cell.angle_alpha   90.00
_cell.angle_beta   90.00
_cell.angle_gamma   90.00
#
_symmetry.space_group_name_H-M   'P 1'
#
loop_
_entity.id
_entity.type
_entity.pdbx_description
1 polymer ?
#
loop_
_entity_poly.entity_id
_entity_poly.type
_entity_poly.pdbx_seq_one_letter_code
_entity_poly.pdbx_strand_id
1 'polypeptide(L)'
;MEGQEQQLEMLTDWMNQQRKWQKQLMEQQQEHYSQLTQAFYQVSERQENQDKRLQELNQRQMNQMKAFNKFSVLNEGRQLHREEFSINTQAKLNYVVEHMHHLHPDILNYEAVRKNLTEQEEGKVKQQKEALKKKMEDAGFWKKLIGKRKGNGDSSNQGESQGSRRE
;
A
#
# COMPACT_ATOMS: atom_id res chain seq x y z
N MET A 1 93.60 -38.67 7.98
CA MET A 1 92.72 -38.56 6.80
C MET A 1 91.27 -38.24 7.18
N GLU A 2 90.80 -38.60 8.38
CA GLU A 2 89.41 -38.37 8.83
C GLU A 2 88.97 -36.89 8.93
N GLY A 3 89.86 -35.96 9.26
CA GLY A 3 89.51 -34.54 9.39
C GLY A 3 89.19 -33.82 8.07
N GLN A 4 89.73 -34.31 6.94
CA GLN A 4 89.43 -33.76 5.61
C GLN A 4 88.09 -34.26 5.08
N GLU A 5 87.74 -35.52 5.36
CA GLU A 5 86.45 -36.11 4.99
C GLU A 5 85.30 -35.43 5.76
N GLN A 6 85.49 -35.18 7.07
CA GLN A 6 84.50 -34.45 7.88
C GLN A 6 84.25 -33.02 7.38
N GLN A 7 85.29 -32.33 6.89
CA GLN A 7 85.14 -30.99 6.31
C GLN A 7 84.38 -31.01 4.98
N LEU A 8 84.63 -32.01 4.13
CA LEU A 8 83.92 -32.18 2.85
C LEU A 8 82.47 -32.58 3.05
N GLU A 9 82.17 -33.43 4.02
CA GLU A 9 80.82 -33.85 4.38
C GLU A 9 80.00 -32.65 4.89
N MET A 10 80.57 -31.85 5.80
CA MET A 10 79.95 -30.63 6.32
C MET A 10 79.66 -29.60 5.21
N LEU A 11 80.60 -29.40 4.28
CA LEU A 11 80.41 -28.50 3.14
C LEU A 11 79.31 -29.00 2.20
N THR A 12 79.24 -30.32 1.99
CA THR A 12 78.21 -30.96 1.15
C THR A 12 76.82 -30.83 1.78
N ASP A 13 76.72 -31.03 3.09
CA ASP A 13 75.47 -30.86 3.84
C ASP A 13 74.99 -29.41 3.81
N TRP A 14 75.89 -28.45 3.99
CA TRP A 14 75.55 -27.03 3.89
C TRP A 14 75.02 -26.67 2.48
N MET A 15 75.69 -27.11 1.41
CA MET A 15 75.23 -26.89 0.03
C MET A 15 73.87 -27.55 -0.23
N ASN A 16 73.63 -28.75 0.31
CA ASN A 16 72.35 -29.44 0.18
C ASN A 16 71.23 -28.73 0.94
N GLN A 17 71.50 -28.20 2.14
CA GLN A 17 70.54 -27.41 2.91
C GLN A 17 70.21 -26.11 2.18
N GLN A 18 71.20 -25.41 1.65
CA GLN A 18 70.98 -24.19 0.87
C GLN A 18 70.13 -24.46 -0.37
N ARG A 19 70.41 -25.55 -1.11
CA ARG A 19 69.63 -25.94 -2.29
C ARG A 19 68.17 -26.28 -1.93
N LYS A 20 67.95 -27.00 -0.82
CA LYS A 20 66.60 -27.31 -0.33
C LYS A 20 65.83 -26.04 0.04
N TRP A 21 66.48 -25.13 0.76
CA TRP A 21 65.89 -23.84 1.13
C TRP A 21 65.52 -23.00 -0.09
N GLN A 22 66.42 -22.88 -1.09
CA GLN A 22 66.13 -22.17 -2.33
C GLN A 22 64.95 -22.78 -3.10
N LYS A 23 64.88 -24.11 -3.16
CA LYS A 23 63.78 -24.81 -3.83
C LYS A 23 62.44 -24.55 -3.12
N GLN A 24 62.40 -24.67 -1.79
CA GLN A 24 61.21 -24.38 -1.00
C GLN A 24 60.76 -22.93 -1.16
N LEU A 25 61.71 -21.98 -1.17
CA LEU A 25 61.40 -20.56 -1.37
C LEU A 25 60.76 -20.31 -2.75
N MET A 26 61.30 -20.92 -3.81
CA MET A 26 60.70 -20.82 -5.15
C MET A 26 59.32 -21.46 -5.23
N GLU A 27 59.14 -22.64 -4.66
CA GLU A 27 57.84 -23.35 -4.64
C GLU A 27 56.78 -22.53 -3.89
N GLN A 28 57.13 -22.00 -2.72
CA GLN A 28 56.23 -21.14 -1.94
C GLN A 28 55.90 -19.85 -2.69
N GLN A 29 56.89 -19.21 -3.31
CA GLN A 29 56.65 -18.00 -4.09
C GLN A 29 55.72 -18.29 -5.29
N GLN A 30 55.96 -19.38 -6.01
CA GLN A 30 55.14 -19.79 -7.15
C GLN A 30 53.70 -20.08 -6.72
N GLU A 31 53.51 -20.78 -5.60
CA GLU A 31 52.19 -21.09 -5.06
C GLU A 31 51.44 -19.81 -4.67
N HIS A 32 52.11 -18.88 -3.98
CA HIS A 32 51.51 -17.59 -3.63
C HIS A 32 51.09 -16.78 -4.85
N TYR A 33 51.93 -16.73 -5.90
CA TYR A 33 51.55 -16.05 -7.15
C TYR A 33 50.38 -16.74 -7.83
N SER A 34 50.36 -18.08 -7.86
CA SER A 34 49.24 -18.83 -8.45
C SER A 34 47.92 -18.53 -7.74
N GLN A 35 47.92 -18.58 -6.41
CA GLN A 35 46.74 -18.27 -5.59
C GLN A 35 46.30 -16.82 -5.77
N LEU A 36 47.24 -15.87 -5.77
CA LEU A 36 46.97 -14.45 -5.94
C LEU A 36 46.35 -14.18 -7.31
N THR A 37 46.93 -14.71 -8.38
CA THR A 37 46.42 -14.59 -9.75
C THR A 37 45.00 -15.15 -9.85
N GLN A 38 44.76 -16.32 -9.27
CA GLN A 38 43.42 -16.92 -9.26
C GLN A 38 42.40 -16.05 -8.50
N ALA A 39 42.78 -15.50 -7.35
CA ALA A 39 41.94 -14.60 -6.57
C ALA A 39 41.61 -13.31 -7.35
N PHE A 40 42.60 -12.73 -8.03
CA PHE A 40 42.39 -11.57 -8.90
C PHE A 40 41.37 -11.87 -10.01
N TYR A 41 41.53 -12.97 -10.73
CA TYR A 41 40.58 -13.34 -11.78
C TYR A 41 39.16 -13.51 -11.26
N GLN A 42 38.98 -14.18 -10.11
CA GLN A 42 37.65 -14.34 -9.51
C GLN A 42 37.01 -13.00 -9.11
N VAL A 43 37.80 -12.09 -8.54
CA VAL A 43 37.31 -10.76 -8.16
C VAL A 43 36.94 -9.94 -9.39
N SER A 44 37.80 -9.93 -10.42
CA SER A 44 37.53 -9.22 -11.68
C SER A 44 36.27 -9.75 -12.38
N GLU A 45 36.10 -11.07 -12.46
CA GLU A 45 34.91 -11.68 -13.06
C GLU A 45 33.64 -11.34 -12.27
N ARG A 46 33.70 -11.38 -10.93
CA ARG A 46 32.58 -10.98 -10.08
C ARG A 46 32.22 -9.51 -10.28
N GLN A 47 33.21 -8.64 -10.40
CA GLN A 47 33.02 -7.21 -10.63
C GLN A 47 32.34 -6.96 -11.99
N GLU A 48 32.86 -7.56 -13.07
CA GLU A 48 32.26 -7.41 -14.40
C GLU A 48 30.80 -7.91 -14.42
N ASN A 49 30.53 -9.03 -13.76
CA ASN A 49 29.17 -9.57 -13.63
C ASN A 49 28.25 -8.67 -12.79
N GLN A 50 28.76 -8.00 -11.76
CA GLN A 50 28.00 -7.01 -10.99
C GLN A 50 27.68 -5.78 -11.84
N ASP A 51 28.65 -5.27 -12.59
CA ASP A 51 28.48 -4.10 -13.46
C ASP A 51 27.42 -4.37 -14.55
N LYS A 52 27.45 -5.54 -15.19
CA LYS A 52 26.42 -5.95 -16.16
C LYS A 52 25.03 -5.97 -15.54
N ARG A 53 24.88 -6.55 -14.34
CA ARG A 53 23.59 -6.60 -13.63
C ARG A 53 23.07 -5.21 -13.27
N LEU A 54 23.96 -4.30 -12.85
CA LEU A 54 23.60 -2.92 -12.55
C LEU A 54 23.13 -2.18 -13.81
N GLN A 55 23.83 -2.38 -14.93
CA GLN A 55 23.44 -1.79 -16.21
C GLN A 55 22.05 -2.30 -16.67
N GLU A 56 21.80 -3.60 -16.57
CA GLU A 56 20.48 -4.19 -16.88
C GLU A 56 19.38 -3.63 -15.97
N LEU A 57 19.64 -3.52 -14.67
CA LEU A 57 18.69 -2.97 -13.70
C LEU A 57 18.35 -1.52 -14.05
N ASN A 58 19.35 -0.69 -14.33
CA ASN A 58 19.16 0.70 -14.71
C ASN A 58 18.36 0.81 -16.02
N GLN A 59 18.67 -0.02 -17.02
CA GLN A 59 17.91 -0.07 -18.26
C GLN A 59 16.44 -0.45 -18.04
N ARG A 60 16.17 -1.44 -17.19
CA ARG A 60 14.80 -1.83 -16.81
C ARG A 60 14.07 -0.70 -16.10
N GLN A 61 14.72 -0.04 -15.14
CA GLN A 61 14.13 1.09 -14.41
C GLN A 61 13.79 2.24 -15.37
N MET A 62 14.69 2.58 -16.30
CA MET A 62 14.44 3.60 -17.31
C MET A 62 13.25 3.24 -18.20
N ASN A 63 13.16 1.99 -18.63
CA ASN A 63 12.05 1.52 -19.47
C ASN A 63 10.71 1.56 -18.71
N GLN A 64 10.70 1.15 -17.44
CA GLN A 64 9.53 1.23 -16.57
C GLN A 64 9.08 2.69 -16.39
N MET A 65 10.02 3.60 -16.11
CA MET A 65 9.71 5.03 -15.96
C MET A 65 9.13 5.62 -17.24
N LYS A 66 9.70 5.28 -18.41
CA LYS A 66 9.16 5.72 -19.71
C LYS A 66 7.74 5.20 -19.95
N ALA A 67 7.48 3.93 -19.63
CA ALA A 67 6.15 3.34 -19.78
C ALA A 67 5.13 4.00 -18.83
N PHE A 68 5.52 4.21 -17.57
CA PHE A 68 4.69 4.88 -16.57
C PHE A 68 4.35 6.31 -16.98
N ASN A 69 5.34 7.09 -17.43
CA ASN A 69 5.11 8.46 -17.88
C ASN A 69 4.14 8.51 -19.06
N LYS A 70 4.34 7.67 -20.08
CA LYS A 70 3.40 7.55 -21.22
C LYS A 70 1.98 7.22 -20.76
N PHE A 71 1.84 6.29 -19.82
CA PHE A 71 0.54 5.92 -19.25
C PHE A 71 -0.10 7.10 -18.51
N SER A 72 0.66 7.84 -17.69
CA SER A 72 0.17 9.01 -16.96
C SER A 72 -0.37 10.07 -17.92
N VAL A 73 0.42 10.46 -18.92
CA VAL A 73 0.04 11.48 -19.91
C VAL A 73 -1.22 11.07 -20.68
N LEU A 74 -1.32 9.81 -21.12
CA LEU A 74 -2.51 9.32 -21.81
C LEU A 74 -3.74 9.31 -20.89
N ASN A 75 -3.58 8.94 -19.63
CA ASN A 75 -4.68 8.89 -18.68
C ASN A 75 -5.17 10.30 -18.29
N GLU A 76 -4.24 11.24 -18.09
CA GLU A 76 -4.52 12.66 -17.87
C GLU A 76 -5.28 13.24 -19.05
N GLY A 77 -4.79 13.04 -20.28
CA GLY A 77 -5.47 13.52 -21.49
C GLY A 77 -6.89 12.96 -21.65
N ARG A 78 -7.09 11.67 -21.33
CA ARG A 78 -8.43 11.06 -21.34
C ARG A 78 -9.36 11.67 -20.28
N GLN A 79 -8.84 11.91 -19.07
CA GLN A 79 -9.62 12.51 -18.00
C GLN A 79 -10.03 13.95 -18.36
N LEU A 80 -9.09 14.75 -18.86
CA LEU A 80 -9.35 16.11 -19.33
C LEU A 80 -10.42 16.14 -20.42
N HIS A 81 -10.32 15.27 -21.44
CA HIS A 81 -11.35 15.18 -22.48
C HIS A 81 -12.74 14.84 -21.92
N ARG A 82 -12.81 13.95 -20.93
CA ARG A 82 -14.08 13.57 -20.30
C ARG A 82 -14.65 14.73 -19.49
N GLU A 83 -13.80 15.45 -18.75
CA GLU A 83 -14.18 16.62 -17.97
C GLU A 83 -14.65 17.75 -18.88
N GLU A 84 -13.90 18.08 -19.94
CA GLU A 84 -14.28 19.07 -20.94
C GLU A 84 -15.61 18.73 -21.61
N PHE A 85 -15.81 17.46 -22.02
CA PHE A 85 -17.08 17.01 -22.57
C PHE A 85 -18.23 17.24 -21.58
N SER A 86 -18.02 16.90 -20.31
CA SER A 86 -19.04 17.03 -19.26
C SER A 86 -19.36 18.50 -18.97
N ILE A 87 -18.33 19.34 -18.83
CA ILE A 87 -18.46 20.79 -18.61
C ILE A 87 -19.18 21.45 -19.79
N ASN A 88 -18.76 21.16 -21.02
CA ASN A 88 -19.38 21.72 -22.23
C ASN A 88 -20.85 21.27 -22.37
N THR A 89 -21.12 19.99 -22.13
CA THR A 89 -22.49 19.45 -22.13
C THR A 89 -23.33 20.14 -21.06
N GLN A 90 -22.82 20.28 -19.83
CA GLN A 90 -23.53 20.96 -18.75
C GLN A 90 -23.79 22.43 -19.07
N ALA A 91 -22.82 23.14 -19.64
CA ALA A 91 -22.97 24.54 -20.05
C ALA A 91 -24.07 24.69 -21.12
N LYS A 92 -24.09 23.80 -22.12
CA LYS A 92 -25.15 23.77 -23.14
C LYS A 92 -26.52 23.47 -22.57
N LEU A 93 -26.61 22.49 -21.66
CA LEU A 93 -27.87 22.15 -20.99
C LEU A 93 -28.37 23.32 -20.13
N ASN A 94 -27.48 23.96 -19.35
CA ASN A 94 -27.83 25.14 -18.57
C ASN A 94 -28.36 26.25 -19.46
N TYR A 95 -27.67 26.55 -20.57
CA TYR A 95 -28.13 27.54 -21.53
C TYR A 95 -29.54 27.23 -22.05
N VAL A 96 -29.80 25.99 -22.47
CA VAL A 96 -31.13 25.59 -22.96
C VAL A 96 -32.19 25.73 -21.86
N VAL A 97 -31.93 25.24 -20.65
CA VAL A 97 -32.90 25.30 -19.53
C VAL A 97 -33.19 26.76 -19.15
N GLU A 98 -32.16 27.60 -19.07
CA GLU A 98 -32.31 29.02 -18.75
C GLU A 98 -33.07 29.77 -19.85
N HIS A 99 -32.92 29.40 -21.12
CA HIS A 99 -33.48 30.17 -22.23
C HIS A 99 -34.73 29.56 -22.86
N MET A 100 -35.15 28.36 -22.44
CA MET A 100 -36.29 27.65 -23.04
C MET A 100 -37.58 28.48 -23.03
N HIS A 101 -37.83 29.19 -21.95
CA HIS A 101 -39.01 30.05 -21.78
C HIS A 101 -39.05 31.24 -22.75
N HIS A 102 -37.91 31.64 -23.32
CA HIS A 102 -37.86 32.67 -24.38
C HIS A 102 -38.31 32.13 -25.74
N LEU A 103 -38.11 30.83 -26.00
CA LEU A 103 -38.52 30.18 -27.24
C LEU A 103 -39.95 29.60 -27.15
N HIS A 104 -40.36 29.21 -25.94
CA HIS A 104 -41.67 28.65 -25.63
C HIS A 104 -42.28 29.37 -24.43
N PRO A 105 -43.03 30.46 -24.64
CA PRO A 105 -43.60 31.28 -23.57
C PRO A 105 -44.52 30.53 -22.61
N ASP A 106 -45.15 29.44 -23.07
CA ASP A 106 -46.01 28.58 -22.26
C ASP A 106 -45.24 27.79 -21.20
N ILE A 107 -43.92 27.69 -21.34
CA ILE A 107 -43.04 27.00 -20.40
C ILE A 107 -42.56 28.02 -19.36
N LEU A 108 -43.10 27.89 -18.14
CA LEU A 108 -42.71 28.72 -17.00
C LEU A 108 -41.23 28.51 -16.66
N ASN A 109 -40.53 29.59 -16.32
CA ASN A 109 -39.16 29.49 -15.82
C ASN A 109 -39.13 28.85 -14.42
N TYR A 110 -37.98 28.29 -14.04
CA TYR A 110 -37.84 27.61 -12.75
C TYR A 110 -38.13 28.53 -11.55
N GLU A 111 -37.69 29.79 -11.60
CA GLU A 111 -37.96 30.80 -10.55
C GLU A 111 -39.47 30.96 -10.26
N ALA A 112 -40.30 30.92 -11.30
CA ALA A 112 -41.75 31.11 -11.21
C ALA A 112 -42.46 29.92 -10.53
N VAL A 113 -41.94 28.70 -10.69
CA VAL A 113 -42.51 27.48 -10.08
C VAL A 113 -41.80 27.05 -8.80
N ARG A 114 -40.60 27.57 -8.51
CA ARG A 114 -39.76 27.16 -7.38
C ARG A 114 -40.50 27.21 -6.04
N LYS A 115 -41.19 28.33 -5.77
CA LYS A 115 -41.91 28.53 -4.51
C LYS A 115 -43.02 27.49 -4.32
N ASN A 116 -43.83 27.25 -5.35
CA ASN A 116 -44.91 26.27 -5.30
C ASN A 116 -44.38 24.84 -5.11
N LEU A 117 -43.28 24.50 -5.77
CA LEU A 117 -42.63 23.18 -5.61
C LEU A 117 -42.09 23.00 -4.18
N THR A 118 -41.42 24.01 -3.62
CA THR A 118 -40.94 23.98 -2.23
C THR A 118 -42.08 23.80 -1.25
N GLU A 119 -43.14 24.59 -1.37
CA GLU A 119 -44.32 24.50 -0.49
C GLU A 119 -45.01 23.12 -0.60
N GLN A 120 -45.07 22.54 -1.81
CA GLN A 120 -45.62 21.21 -2.03
C GLN A 120 -44.78 20.11 -1.35
N GLU A 121 -43.46 20.15 -1.49
CA GLU A 121 -42.56 19.17 -0.86
C GLU A 121 -42.56 19.30 0.66
N GLU A 122 -42.54 20.53 1.20
CA GLU A 122 -42.70 20.77 2.63
C GLU A 122 -44.03 20.20 3.16
N GLY A 123 -45.11 20.36 2.39
CA GLY A 123 -46.42 19.76 2.69
C GLY A 123 -46.38 18.23 2.76
N LYS A 124 -45.72 17.57 1.80
CA LYS A 124 -45.54 16.10 1.79
C LYS A 124 -44.74 15.64 3.00
N VAL A 125 -43.62 16.30 3.30
CA VAL A 125 -42.78 15.99 4.46
C VAL A 125 -43.57 16.13 5.76
N LYS A 126 -44.38 17.19 5.89
CA LYS A 126 -45.23 17.41 7.06
C LYS A 126 -46.29 16.32 7.21
N GLN A 127 -46.96 15.93 6.14
CA GLN A 127 -47.92 14.82 6.17
C GLN A 127 -47.25 13.49 6.54
N GLN A 128 -46.09 13.19 5.96
CA GLN A 128 -45.34 11.98 6.29
C GLN A 128 -44.91 11.96 7.77
N LYS A 129 -44.46 13.09 8.30
CA LYS A 129 -44.10 13.23 9.72
C LYS A 129 -45.31 12.98 10.63
N GLU A 130 -46.46 13.57 10.34
CA GLU A 130 -47.68 13.34 11.13
C GLU A 130 -48.18 11.90 11.03
N ALA A 131 -48.15 11.31 9.82
CA ALA A 131 -48.51 9.92 9.61
C ALA A 131 -47.58 8.96 10.37
N LEU A 132 -46.27 9.24 10.39
CA LEU A 132 -45.29 8.49 11.17
C LEU A 132 -45.55 8.62 12.67
N LYS A 133 -45.78 9.83 13.15
CA LYS A 133 -46.11 10.09 14.57
C LYS A 133 -47.33 9.30 15.01
N LYS A 134 -48.41 9.34 14.23
CA LYS A 134 -49.63 8.57 14.48
C LYS A 134 -49.35 7.06 14.50
N LYS A 135 -48.60 6.53 13.52
CA LYS A 135 -48.21 5.12 13.50
C LYS A 135 -47.40 4.72 14.74
N MET A 136 -46.52 5.60 15.24
CA MET A 136 -45.78 5.36 16.48
C MET A 136 -46.69 5.37 17.72
N GLU A 137 -47.68 6.27 17.77
CA GLU A 137 -48.70 6.30 18.81
C GLU A 137 -49.56 5.03 18.80
N ASP A 138 -50.09 4.64 17.65
CA ASP A 138 -50.91 3.44 17.44
C ASP A 138 -50.15 2.15 17.78
N ALA A 139 -48.87 2.07 17.41
CA ALA A 139 -47.99 0.96 17.77
C ALA A 139 -47.61 0.93 19.27
N GLY A 140 -48.12 1.87 20.07
CA GLY A 140 -47.83 1.96 21.50
C GLY A 140 -46.36 2.28 21.80
N PHE A 141 -45.60 2.77 20.82
CA PHE A 141 -44.17 3.07 20.95
C PHE A 141 -43.92 4.02 22.12
N TRP A 142 -44.72 5.09 22.22
CA TRP A 142 -44.62 6.08 23.31
C TRP A 142 -45.00 5.49 24.69
N LYS A 143 -45.99 4.60 24.74
CA LYS A 143 -46.36 3.90 25.99
C LYS A 143 -45.25 2.96 26.45
N LYS A 144 -44.59 2.25 25.52
CA LYS A 144 -43.45 1.36 25.79
C LYS A 144 -42.21 2.12 26.25
N LEU A 145 -42.02 3.35 25.76
CA LEU A 145 -40.93 4.24 26.16
C LEU A 145 -41.13 4.81 27.58
N ILE A 146 -42.36 5.19 27.93
CA ILE A 146 -42.71 5.73 29.26
C ILE A 146 -42.79 4.62 30.32
N GLY A 147 -43.29 3.43 29.95
CA GLY A 147 -43.36 2.25 30.83
C GLY A 147 -41.99 1.71 31.25
N LYS A 148 -40.93 1.91 30.45
CA LYS A 148 -39.56 1.52 30.81
C LYS A 148 -38.88 2.44 31.83
N ARG A 149 -39.44 3.62 32.14
CA ARG A 149 -38.84 4.55 33.12
C ARG A 149 -39.46 4.48 34.51
N LYS A 150 -40.45 3.60 34.73
CA LYS A 150 -41.16 3.46 36.00
C LYS A 150 -41.10 2.00 36.46
N GLY A 151 -39.94 1.60 36.96
CA GLY A 151 -39.71 0.26 37.52
C GLY A 151 -38.26 -0.16 37.42
N ASN A 152 -37.40 0.42 38.26
CA ASN A 152 -36.32 -0.32 38.93
C ASN A 152 -35.71 0.55 40.05
N GLY A 153 -36.28 0.33 41.23
CA GLY A 153 -35.88 0.69 42.58
C GLY A 153 -36.96 0.01 43.44
N ASP A 154 -36.70 -0.89 44.37
CA ASP A 154 -35.46 -1.17 45.10
C ASP A 154 -35.56 -2.54 45.78
N SER A 155 -34.40 -3.02 46.24
CA SER A 155 -34.09 -4.08 47.20
C SER A 155 -35.21 -4.71 48.08
N SER A 156 -35.11 -6.03 48.27
CA SER A 156 -35.40 -6.62 49.59
C SER A 156 -34.57 -7.88 49.81
N ASN A 157 -33.75 -7.81 50.86
CA ASN A 157 -32.98 -8.89 51.47
C ASN A 157 -33.82 -9.42 52.64
N GLN A 158 -34.03 -10.74 52.77
CA GLN A 158 -34.02 -11.52 54.02
C GLN A 158 -34.78 -12.86 53.91
N GLY A 159 -34.14 -13.93 54.38
CA GLY A 159 -34.82 -14.96 55.18
C GLY A 159 -34.80 -16.40 54.67
N GLU A 160 -33.65 -17.09 54.82
CA GLU A 160 -33.64 -18.55 54.93
C GLU A 160 -34.09 -18.98 56.35
N SER A 161 -35.08 -19.88 56.47
CA SER A 161 -34.98 -21.09 57.33
C SER A 161 -36.30 -21.86 57.50
N GLN A 162 -36.14 -23.19 57.50
CA GLN A 162 -37.09 -24.28 57.83
C GLN A 162 -38.11 -24.61 56.72
N GLY A 163 -38.11 -25.76 56.05
CA GLY A 163 -37.60 -27.10 56.37
C GLY A 163 -38.77 -28.04 56.63
N SER A 164 -39.13 -28.91 55.67
CA SER A 164 -39.64 -30.25 55.98
C SER A 164 -39.69 -31.17 54.75
N ARG A 165 -38.81 -32.16 54.84
CA ARG A 165 -38.68 -33.47 54.19
C ARG A 165 -39.98 -34.22 53.87
N ARG A 166 -39.95 -34.99 52.78
CA ARG A 166 -40.45 -36.37 52.52
C ARG A 166 -40.56 -36.52 50.99
N GLU A 167 -40.10 -37.54 50.30
CA GLU A 167 -39.51 -38.86 50.58
C GLU A 167 -38.77 -39.28 49.30
#